data_AF-A0A528B7H0-F1
#
_entry.id   AF-A0A528B7H0-F1
#
_cell.length_a   1.000
_cell.length_b   1.000
_cell.length_c   1.000
_cell.angle_alpha   90.00
_cell.angle_beta   90.00
_cell.angle_gamma   90.00
#
_symmetry.space_group_name_H-M   'P 1'
#
loop_
_entity.id
_entity.type
_entity.pdbx_description
1 polymer ?
#
loop_
_entity_poly.entity_id
_entity_poly.type
_entity_poly.pdbx_seq_one_letter_code
_entity_poly.pdbx_strand_id
1 'polypeptide(L)'
;MTIAIIAPEKFAFQDLVCVEIAYRFRAVKDATLVVEPKSGEDGTLTWFNPRNVRLTAEIQIKGAGGVATLEDLATYLSHFPERSGKSCLFERLLNDPDRRAVFVLSARCDDQLLPFLNGGNDDTYPIRAVSGQIAQLFYKKFLATHLISSGAK
;
A
#
# COMPACT_ATOMS: atom_id res chain seq x y z
N MET A 1 -5.18 25.81 9.81
CA MET A 1 -4.68 24.88 10.85
C MET A 1 -3.18 24.75 10.69
N THR A 2 -2.43 24.58 11.78
CA THR A 2 -0.95 24.57 11.80
C THR A 2 -0.38 23.15 11.70
N ILE A 3 0.79 23.01 11.08
CA ILE A 3 1.53 21.73 10.92
C ILE A 3 1.73 21.01 12.25
N ALA A 4 1.88 21.76 13.35
CA ALA A 4 2.06 21.24 14.72
C ALA A 4 0.89 20.39 15.24
N ILE A 5 -0.30 20.44 14.61
CA ILE A 5 -1.47 19.65 14.99
C ILE A 5 -1.67 18.48 14.01
N ILE A 6 -1.52 18.75 12.71
CA ILE A 6 -1.73 17.78 11.63
C ILE A 6 -0.72 16.62 11.70
N ALA A 7 0.54 16.91 12.03
CA ALA A 7 1.56 15.87 12.12
C ALA A 7 1.24 14.85 13.25
N PRO A 8 1.02 15.27 14.51
CA PRO A 8 0.61 14.36 15.58
C PRO A 8 -0.65 13.53 15.27
N GLU A 9 -1.67 14.14 14.67
CA GLU A 9 -2.92 13.43 14.33
C GLU A 9 -2.72 12.37 13.24
N LYS A 10 -1.87 12.64 12.25
CA LYS A 10 -1.53 11.67 11.20
C LYS A 10 -0.75 10.48 11.75
N PHE A 11 0.21 10.72 12.65
CA PHE A 11 0.93 9.65 13.33
C PHE A 11 -0.01 8.81 14.20
N ALA A 12 -0.95 9.45 14.92
CA ALA A 12 -1.94 8.72 15.71
C ALA A 12 -2.85 7.81 14.84
N PHE A 13 -3.27 8.27 13.66
CA PHE A 13 -4.05 7.43 12.74
C PHE A 13 -3.22 6.25 12.22
N GLN A 14 -1.95 6.49 11.88
CA GLN A 14 -1.03 5.46 11.43
C GLN A 14 -0.87 4.36 12.50
N ASP A 15 -0.58 4.77 13.73
CA ASP A 15 -0.42 3.86 14.87
C ASP A 15 -1.68 3.03 15.11
N LEU A 16 -2.86 3.66 15.09
CA LEU A 16 -4.14 2.97 15.26
C LEU A 16 -4.37 1.91 14.19
N VAL A 17 -4.08 2.22 12.93
CA VAL A 17 -4.21 1.25 11.83
C VAL A 17 -3.22 0.10 11.99
N CYS A 18 -1.98 0.37 12.38
CA CYS A 18 -1.00 -0.67 12.66
C CYS A 18 -1.45 -1.60 13.79
N VAL A 19 -1.96 -1.06 14.90
CA VAL A 19 -2.52 -1.84 16.00
C VAL A 19 -3.71 -2.68 15.54
N GLU A 20 -4.60 -2.11 14.72
CA GLU A 20 -5.78 -2.78 14.20
C GLU A 20 -5.41 -3.97 13.30
N ILE A 21 -4.44 -3.78 12.39
CA ILE A 21 -3.93 -4.86 11.52
C ILE A 21 -3.24 -5.94 12.36
N ALA A 22 -2.41 -5.56 13.33
CA ALA A 22 -1.79 -6.52 14.25
C ALA A 22 -2.86 -7.34 14.99
N TYR A 23 -3.93 -6.69 15.44
CA TYR A 23 -5.05 -7.36 16.08
C TYR A 23 -5.77 -8.33 15.15
N ARG A 24 -6.04 -7.96 13.88
CA ARG A 24 -6.64 -8.88 12.89
C ARG A 24 -5.81 -10.14 12.70
N PHE A 25 -4.50 -9.98 12.58
CA PHE A 25 -3.57 -11.08 12.33
C PHE A 25 -3.11 -11.82 13.60
N ARG A 26 -3.63 -11.48 14.79
CA ARG A 26 -3.20 -12.09 16.08
C ARG A 26 -3.36 -13.61 16.14
N ALA A 27 -4.33 -14.16 15.41
CA ALA A 27 -4.60 -15.60 15.36
C ALA A 27 -3.91 -16.29 14.18
N VAL A 28 -3.30 -15.53 13.27
CA VAL A 28 -2.56 -16.07 12.14
C VAL A 28 -1.20 -16.50 12.64
N LYS A 29 -0.89 -17.80 12.46
CA LYS A 29 0.37 -18.39 12.90
C LYS A 29 1.55 -17.68 12.25
N ASP A 30 2.58 -17.39 13.06
CA ASP A 30 3.84 -16.76 12.65
C ASP A 30 3.68 -15.38 12.00
N ALA A 31 2.52 -14.74 12.17
CA ALA A 31 2.31 -13.37 11.70
C ALA A 31 3.11 -12.38 12.55
N THR A 32 3.89 -11.53 11.88
CA THR A 32 4.72 -10.50 12.49
C THR A 32 4.45 -9.17 11.78
N LEU A 33 4.06 -8.14 12.54
CA LEU A 33 3.98 -6.77 12.05
C LEU A 33 5.19 -5.98 12.58
N VAL A 34 5.91 -5.33 11.66
CA VAL A 34 6.93 -4.33 11.98
C VAL A 34 6.39 -2.96 11.58
N VAL A 35 6.28 -2.05 12.54
CA VAL A 35 5.86 -0.66 12.30
C VAL A 35 7.09 0.15 11.86
N GLU A 36 6.90 1.02 10.85
CA GLU A 36 7.95 1.87 10.27
C GLU A 36 9.31 1.15 10.04
N PRO A 37 9.32 0.02 9.30
CA PRO A 37 10.55 -0.68 9.00
C PRO A 37 11.49 0.19 8.18
N LYS A 38 12.79 0.04 8.43
CA LYS A 38 13.82 0.76 7.69
C LYS A 38 13.67 0.52 6.18
N SER A 39 13.53 1.62 5.41
CA SER A 39 13.34 1.59 3.96
C SER A 39 12.05 0.87 3.49
N GLY A 40 11.06 0.72 4.37
CA GLY A 40 9.72 0.23 4.05
C GLY A 40 8.67 1.32 4.09
N GLU A 41 7.40 0.91 4.06
CA GLU A 41 6.25 1.80 4.18
C GLU A 41 5.88 2.01 5.67
N ASP A 42 4.63 2.44 5.95
CA ASP A 42 4.15 2.72 7.30
C ASP A 42 4.11 1.46 8.19
N GLY A 43 4.01 0.27 7.57
CA GLY A 43 4.26 -1.01 8.25
C GLY A 43 4.52 -2.16 7.28
N THR A 44 5.13 -3.25 7.78
CA THR A 44 5.31 -4.49 7.04
C THR A 44 4.80 -5.66 7.85
N LEU A 45 3.80 -6.37 7.33
CA LEU A 45 3.27 -7.60 7.88
C LEU A 45 3.84 -8.79 7.12
N THR A 46 4.34 -9.81 7.82
CA THR A 46 4.77 -11.07 7.21
C THR A 46 4.16 -12.26 7.92
N TRP A 47 3.76 -13.29 7.18
CA TRP A 47 3.21 -14.54 7.71
C TRP A 47 3.50 -15.68 6.74
N PHE A 48 3.16 -16.93 7.11
CA PHE A 48 3.27 -18.08 6.22
C PHE A 48 1.89 -18.53 5.75
N ASN A 49 1.74 -18.83 4.46
CA ASN A 49 0.54 -19.48 3.95
C ASN A 49 0.52 -20.99 4.30
N PRO A 50 -0.59 -21.71 4.07
CA PRO A 50 -0.67 -23.16 4.36
C PRO A 50 0.36 -24.04 3.62
N ARG A 51 1.03 -23.52 2.58
CA ARG A 51 2.11 -24.18 1.83
C ARG A 51 3.50 -23.81 2.34
N ASN A 52 3.59 -23.14 3.50
CA ASN A 52 4.82 -22.68 4.13
C ASN A 52 5.62 -21.67 3.27
N VAL A 53 4.93 -20.91 2.41
CA VAL A 53 5.53 -19.80 1.66
C VAL A 53 5.35 -18.53 2.47
N ARG A 54 6.43 -17.75 2.60
CA ARG A 54 6.41 -16.46 3.31
C ARG A 54 5.70 -15.42 2.46
N LEU A 55 4.60 -14.89 2.97
CA LEU A 55 3.88 -13.76 2.39
C LEU A 55 4.30 -12.46 3.07
N THR A 56 4.29 -11.38 2.30
CA THR A 56 4.60 -10.02 2.79
C THR A 56 3.51 -9.06 2.36
N ALA A 57 2.98 -8.26 3.28
CA ALA A 57 2.13 -7.12 2.99
C ALA A 57 2.83 -5.82 3.44
N GLU A 58 3.10 -4.93 2.49
CA GLU A 58 3.54 -3.56 2.72
C GLU A 58 2.31 -2.70 2.97
N ILE A 59 2.20 -2.13 4.16
CA ILE A 59 1.04 -1.35 4.60
C ILE A 59 1.35 0.12 4.40
N GLN A 60 0.47 0.80 3.68
CA GLN A 60 0.59 2.23 3.44
C GLN A 60 -0.70 2.94 3.85
N ILE A 61 -0.56 3.91 4.75
CA ILE A 61 -1.65 4.59 5.44
C ILE A 61 -1.68 6.03 4.95
N LYS A 62 -2.79 6.44 4.37
CA LYS A 62 -2.95 7.80 3.84
C LYS A 62 -4.13 8.47 4.53
N GLY A 63 -3.79 9.31 5.51
CA GLY A 63 -4.70 10.26 6.12
C GLY A 63 -4.93 11.44 5.18
N ALA A 64 -6.07 11.46 4.51
CA ALA A 64 -6.47 12.52 3.59
C ALA A 64 -7.97 12.85 3.72
N GLY A 65 -8.30 14.13 3.58
CA GLY A 65 -9.67 14.58 3.37
C GLY A 65 -10.00 14.57 1.88
N GLY A 66 -11.27 14.34 1.51
CA GLY A 66 -11.74 14.35 0.13
C GLY A 66 -11.98 12.96 -0.45
N VAL A 67 -11.72 12.82 -1.76
CA VAL A 67 -11.93 11.59 -2.53
C VAL A 67 -10.59 11.03 -2.96
N ALA A 68 -10.34 9.75 -2.68
CA ALA A 68 -9.21 9.01 -3.21
C ALA A 68 -9.51 8.50 -4.61
N THR A 69 -8.54 8.65 -5.51
CA THR A 69 -8.67 8.31 -6.93
C THR A 69 -7.63 7.27 -7.35
N LEU A 70 -7.81 6.73 -8.56
CA LEU A 70 -6.82 5.84 -9.18
C LEU A 70 -5.45 6.53 -9.40
N GLU A 71 -5.42 7.86 -9.47
CA GLU A 71 -4.20 8.65 -9.62
C GLU A 71 -3.42 8.75 -8.31
N ASP A 72 -4.14 8.88 -7.20
CA ASP A 72 -3.55 8.82 -5.87
C ASP A 72 -2.89 7.46 -5.65
N LEU A 73 -3.60 6.37 -6.00
CA LEU A 73 -3.04 5.02 -5.92
C LEU A 73 -1.77 4.86 -6.78
N ALA A 74 -1.79 5.38 -8.01
CA ALA A 74 -0.62 5.37 -8.89
C ALA A 74 0.56 6.15 -8.29
N THR A 75 0.28 7.30 -7.67
CA THR A 75 1.27 8.12 -6.95
C THR A 75 1.86 7.40 -5.75
N TYR A 76 1.04 6.70 -4.98
CA TYR A 76 1.51 5.96 -3.81
C TYR A 76 2.41 4.79 -4.19
N LEU A 77 2.02 4.04 -5.22
CA LEU A 77 2.80 2.91 -5.75
C LEU A 77 4.13 3.34 -6.38
N SER A 78 4.19 4.57 -6.88
CA SER A 78 5.36 5.12 -7.57
C SER A 78 6.34 5.83 -6.62
N HIS A 79 6.04 5.91 -5.33
CA HIS A 79 6.95 6.54 -4.38
C HIS A 79 8.21 5.68 -4.17
N PHE A 80 9.39 6.32 -4.26
CA PHE A 80 10.66 5.68 -3.96
C PHE A 80 11.00 5.77 -2.47
N PRO A 81 11.69 4.76 -1.92
CA PRO A 81 12.24 4.83 -0.57
C PRO A 81 13.18 6.03 -0.40
N GLU A 82 13.29 6.54 0.83
CA GLU A 82 14.13 7.70 1.12
C GLU A 82 15.55 7.50 0.58
N ARG A 83 16.04 8.49 -0.19
CA ARG A 83 17.40 8.52 -0.79
C ARG A 83 17.69 7.38 -1.78
N SER A 84 16.67 6.75 -2.33
CA SER A 84 16.79 5.77 -3.41
C SER A 84 16.06 6.24 -4.67
N GLY A 85 16.63 5.99 -5.84
CA GLY A 85 15.96 6.10 -7.14
C GLY A 85 15.56 4.74 -7.72
N LYS A 86 15.61 3.68 -6.90
CA LYS A 86 15.35 2.29 -7.28
C LYS A 86 14.40 1.65 -6.26
N SER A 87 13.68 0.62 -6.71
CA SER A 87 12.83 -0.21 -5.86
C SER A 87 11.66 0.57 -5.25
N CYS A 88 10.95 1.35 -6.08
CA CYS A 88 9.64 1.88 -5.68
C CYS A 88 8.69 0.72 -5.32
N LEU A 89 7.62 1.01 -4.58
CA LEU A 89 6.70 -0.03 -4.12
C LEU A 89 6.18 -0.88 -5.28
N PHE A 90 5.86 -0.27 -6.42
CA PHE A 90 5.43 -1.00 -7.62
C PHE A 90 6.47 -2.00 -8.14
N GLU A 91 7.75 -1.61 -8.25
CA GLU A 91 8.83 -2.51 -8.65
C GLU A 91 9.01 -3.66 -7.65
N ARG A 92 8.88 -3.39 -6.35
CA ARG A 92 8.96 -4.43 -5.31
C ARG A 92 7.85 -5.47 -5.48
N LEU A 93 6.63 -5.03 -5.80
CA LEU A 93 5.48 -5.92 -6.03
C LEU A 93 5.64 -6.77 -7.30
N LEU A 94 6.21 -6.20 -8.38
CA LEU A 94 6.43 -6.95 -9.62
C LEU A 94 7.51 -8.03 -9.49
N ASN A 95 8.52 -7.78 -8.66
CA ASN A 95 9.65 -8.70 -8.47
C ASN A 95 9.39 -9.80 -7.44
N ASP A 96 8.29 -9.71 -6.69
CA ASP A 96 7.96 -10.64 -5.60
C ASP A 96 6.48 -11.06 -5.68
N PRO A 97 6.17 -12.24 -6.25
CA PRO A 97 4.78 -12.70 -6.42
C PRO A 97 4.08 -13.00 -5.09
N ASP A 98 4.79 -13.03 -3.97
CA ASP A 98 4.28 -13.26 -2.62
C ASP A 98 4.17 -11.96 -1.81
N ARG A 99 4.47 -10.81 -2.45
CA ARG A 99 4.31 -9.47 -1.88
C ARG A 99 3.02 -8.79 -2.29
N ARG A 100 2.38 -8.14 -1.34
CA ARG A 100 1.16 -7.34 -1.52
C ARG A 100 1.40 -5.93 -0.99
N ALA A 101 0.64 -4.98 -1.53
CA ALA A 101 0.50 -3.66 -0.94
C ALA A 101 -0.92 -3.49 -0.41
N VAL A 102 -1.03 -3.01 0.82
CA VAL A 102 -2.29 -2.77 1.52
C VAL A 102 -2.39 -1.28 1.79
N PHE A 103 -3.32 -0.62 1.11
CA PHE A 103 -3.58 0.79 1.29
C PHE A 103 -4.74 0.99 2.26
N VAL A 104 -4.50 1.72 3.35
CA VAL A 104 -5.54 2.15 4.28
C VAL A 104 -5.75 3.63 4.13
N LEU A 105 -6.90 3.99 3.57
CA LEU A 105 -7.24 5.37 3.22
C LEU A 105 -8.37 5.85 4.14
N SER A 106 -8.23 7.05 4.71
CA SER A 106 -9.33 7.70 5.45
C SER A 106 -10.34 8.39 4.51
N ALA A 107 -9.94 8.65 3.26
CA ALA A 107 -10.75 9.30 2.24
C ALA A 107 -11.76 8.32 1.62
N ARG A 108 -12.86 8.86 1.07
CA ARG A 108 -13.80 8.06 0.30
C ARG A 108 -13.17 7.69 -1.05
N CYS A 109 -13.16 6.42 -1.40
CA CYS A 109 -12.73 5.98 -2.73
C CYS A 109 -13.76 6.34 -3.80
N ASP A 110 -13.27 6.74 -4.98
CA ASP A 110 -14.10 6.84 -6.18
C ASP A 110 -14.48 5.46 -6.74
N ASP A 111 -15.34 5.46 -7.76
CA ASP A 111 -15.81 4.23 -8.40
C ASP A 111 -14.70 3.48 -9.16
N GLN A 112 -13.61 4.17 -9.54
CA GLN A 112 -12.46 3.54 -10.21
C GLN A 112 -11.62 2.70 -9.25
N LEU A 113 -11.63 3.05 -7.95
CA LEU A 113 -10.96 2.29 -6.90
C LEU A 113 -11.79 1.13 -6.35
N LEU A 114 -13.10 1.06 -6.64
CA LEU A 114 -14.00 0.01 -6.17
C LEU A 114 -13.45 -1.42 -6.37
N PRO A 115 -12.81 -1.78 -7.51
CA PRO A 115 -12.26 -3.12 -7.73
C PRO A 115 -11.11 -3.50 -6.78
N PHE A 116 -10.48 -2.51 -6.14
CA PHE A 116 -9.34 -2.69 -5.24
C PHE A 116 -9.73 -2.74 -3.77
N LEU A 117 -11.01 -2.46 -3.44
CA LEU A 117 -11.46 -2.43 -2.06
C LEU A 117 -11.50 -3.84 -1.45
N ASN A 118 -10.87 -3.97 -0.28
CA ASN A 118 -11.00 -5.13 0.58
C ASN A 118 -12.08 -4.89 1.64
N GLY A 119 -12.79 -5.95 2.00
CA GLY A 119 -13.70 -5.93 3.14
C GLY A 119 -12.92 -5.75 4.45
N GLY A 120 -13.52 -5.06 5.41
CA GLY A 120 -12.88 -4.74 6.69
C GLY A 120 -12.48 -5.95 7.56
N ASN A 121 -12.89 -7.17 7.22
CA ASN A 121 -12.53 -8.37 7.97
C ASN A 121 -11.58 -9.30 7.21
N ASP A 122 -10.97 -8.82 6.12
CA ASP A 122 -10.03 -9.62 5.33
C ASP A 122 -8.68 -9.75 6.06
N ASP A 123 -8.39 -10.96 6.54
CA ASP A 123 -7.14 -11.39 7.17
C ASP A 123 -6.29 -12.28 6.24
N THR A 124 -6.65 -12.33 4.95
CA THR A 124 -5.97 -13.18 3.96
C THR A 124 -5.28 -12.40 2.86
N TYR A 125 -5.72 -11.16 2.61
CA TYR A 125 -5.22 -10.29 1.53
C TYR A 125 -5.06 -11.05 0.19
N PRO A 126 -6.15 -11.60 -0.35
CA PRO A 126 -6.08 -12.48 -1.52
C PRO A 126 -5.71 -11.68 -2.77
N ILE A 127 -5.07 -12.35 -3.73
CA ILE A 127 -4.89 -11.79 -5.07
C ILE A 127 -6.27 -11.64 -5.71
N ARG A 128 -6.55 -10.45 -6.23
CA ARG A 128 -7.79 -10.17 -6.97
C ARG A 128 -7.45 -9.77 -8.39
N ALA A 129 -8.16 -10.37 -9.34
CA ALA A 129 -8.06 -9.94 -10.74
C ALA A 129 -8.73 -8.57 -10.88
N VAL A 130 -8.04 -7.65 -11.55
CA VAL A 130 -8.60 -6.37 -11.99
C VAL A 130 -8.95 -6.45 -13.47
N SER A 131 -9.98 -5.73 -13.90
CA SER A 131 -10.36 -5.73 -15.31
C SER A 131 -9.26 -5.10 -16.18
N GLY A 132 -9.12 -5.57 -17.42
CA GLY A 132 -8.13 -5.02 -18.36
C GLY A 132 -8.32 -3.52 -18.59
N GLN A 133 -9.56 -3.03 -18.58
CA GLN A 133 -9.87 -1.61 -18.70
C GLN A 133 -9.32 -0.79 -17.52
N ILE A 134 -9.51 -1.26 -16.29
CA ILE A 134 -8.98 -0.59 -15.08
C ILE A 134 -7.45 -0.65 -15.08
N ALA A 135 -6.86 -1.78 -15.49
CA ALA A 135 -5.40 -1.91 -15.61
C ALA A 135 -4.81 -0.91 -16.63
N GLN A 136 -5.48 -0.71 -17.78
CA GLN A 136 -5.05 0.29 -18.77
C GLN A 136 -5.17 1.73 -18.26
N LEU A 137 -6.26 2.05 -17.56
CA LEU A 137 -6.45 3.37 -16.94
C LEU A 137 -5.39 3.63 -15.87
N PHE A 138 -5.13 2.64 -15.01
CA PHE A 138 -4.07 2.69 -14.02
C PHE A 138 -2.72 2.92 -14.67
N TYR A 139 -2.37 2.12 -15.69
CA TYR A 139 -1.09 2.23 -16.38
C TYR A 139 -0.85 3.62 -16.97
N LYS A 140 -1.88 4.21 -17.59
CA LYS A 140 -1.81 5.59 -18.12
C LYS A 140 -1.53 6.61 -17.01
N LYS A 141 -2.20 6.49 -15.85
CA LYS A 141 -1.98 7.38 -14.69
C LYS A 141 -0.60 7.15 -14.05
N PHE A 142 -0.18 5.89 -13.93
CA PHE A 142 1.13 5.52 -13.41
C PHE A 142 2.26 6.11 -14.24
N LEU A 143 2.20 6.02 -15.57
CA LEU A 143 3.18 6.66 -16.46
C LEU A 143 3.18 8.20 -16.38
N ALA A 144 2.07 8.83 -16.00
CA ALA A 144 2.06 10.27 -15.76
C ALA A 144 2.79 10.66 -14.46
N THR A 145 2.71 9.80 -13.43
CA THR A 145 3.39 9.98 -12.14
C THR A 145 4.86 9.54 -12.17
N HIS A 146 5.20 8.59 -13.04
CA HIS A 146 6.55 8.18 -13.37
C HIS A 146 6.93 8.78 -14.72
N LEU A 147 7.50 10.00 -14.69
CA LEU A 147 8.35 10.44 -15.79
C LEU A 147 9.48 9.41 -15.89
N ILE A 148 9.31 8.44 -16.78
CA ILE A 148 10.42 7.60 -17.24
C ILE A 148 11.47 8.61 -17.64
N SER A 149 12.57 8.66 -16.90
CA SER A 149 13.77 9.35 -17.35
C SER A 149 14.05 8.79 -18.73
N SER A 150 13.70 9.55 -19.77
CA SER A 150 14.11 9.28 -21.13
C SER A 150 15.62 9.45 -21.17
N GLY A 151 16.33 8.38 -20.81
CA GLY A 151 17.78 8.28 -20.82
C GLY A 151 18.12 6.79 -20.68
N ALA A 152 18.87 6.16 -21.58
CA ALA A 152 19.80 6.68 -22.56
C ALA A 152 19.73 5.85 -23.86
N LYS A 153 20.18 6.46 -24.96
CA LYS A 153 20.66 5.74 -26.14
C LYS A 153 21.72 4.71 -25.76
#